data_AF-A0A4Q3B426-F1
#
_entry.id   AF-A0A4Q3B426-F1
#
_cell.length_a   1.000
_cell.length_b   1.000
_cell.length_c   1.000
_cell.angle_alpha   90.00
_cell.angle_beta   90.00
_cell.angle_gamma   90.00
#
_symmetry.space_group_name_H-M   'P 1'
#
loop_
_entity.id
_entity.type
_entity.pdbx_description
1 polymer ?
#
loop_
_entity_poly.entity_id
_entity_poly.type
_entity_poly.pdbx_seq_one_letter_code
_entity_poly.pdbx_strand_id
1 'polypeptide(L)'
;MNRRNPLLNWKIVIIFCLLGTACRQTENKSTGNKITITPAPAKLQQDADAVSLDKSPMDMSYFPVDFTKQKMIKAVEDPLIARVIYSRPKKDNRLIFGDVVKYGSPWRLGANEATEIEFFTDVRINNELVKQGRYILYSIPYQDKWRIVLNHDLYTWGLKFDSTKDVHRFT
;
A
#
# COMPACT_ATOMS: atom_id res chain seq x y z
N MET A 1 27.03 63.70 25.56
CA MET A 1 28.13 63.13 26.37
C MET A 1 27.91 61.62 26.44
N ASN A 2 28.64 60.81 25.64
CA ASN A 2 29.88 60.09 26.02
C ASN A 2 29.54 58.93 27.00
N ARG A 3 29.75 57.62 26.77
CA ARG A 3 30.87 56.86 26.17
C ARG A 3 30.40 55.43 25.79
N ARG A 4 30.75 54.90 24.60
CA ARG A 4 31.78 53.88 24.24
C ARG A 4 31.45 52.38 24.51
N ASN A 5 31.26 51.68 23.37
CA ASN A 5 31.47 50.27 22.95
C ASN A 5 32.63 49.45 23.61
N PRO A 6 33.02 48.25 23.09
CA PRO A 6 32.36 46.94 22.84
C PRO A 6 33.25 45.76 23.40
N LEU A 7 33.04 44.51 22.95
CA LEU A 7 33.91 43.28 22.93
C LEU A 7 32.98 42.07 23.23
N LEU A 8 33.02 40.90 22.58
CA LEU A 8 34.16 40.12 22.13
C LEU A 8 33.71 39.06 21.08
N ASN A 9 34.62 38.74 20.18
CA ASN A 9 34.50 37.92 18.99
C ASN A 9 35.25 36.59 19.22
N TRP A 10 34.70 35.43 18.84
CA TRP A 10 35.51 34.22 18.59
C TRP A 10 35.06 33.54 17.29
N LYS A 11 36.06 33.36 16.42
CA LYS A 11 36.02 32.83 15.05
C LYS A 11 35.91 31.30 15.02
N ILE A 12 34.99 30.74 14.24
CA ILE A 12 35.06 29.33 13.82
C ILE A 12 35.51 29.32 12.35
N VAL A 13 36.76 28.91 12.15
CA VAL A 13 37.38 28.66 10.85
C VAL A 13 37.20 27.17 10.56
N ILE A 14 36.41 26.80 9.56
CA ILE A 14 36.31 25.42 9.07
C ILE A 14 37.27 25.26 7.89
N ILE A 15 38.32 24.48 8.14
CA ILE A 15 39.38 24.12 7.20
C ILE A 15 38.84 23.05 6.24
N PHE A 16 38.74 23.39 4.96
CA PHE A 16 38.39 22.48 3.87
C PHE A 16 39.64 21.66 3.50
N CYS A 17 39.64 20.36 3.83
CA CYS A 17 40.74 19.44 3.55
C CYS A 17 40.64 18.92 2.11
N LEU A 18 41.36 19.55 1.19
CA LEU A 18 41.64 19.07 -0.16
C LEU A 18 42.77 18.03 -0.13
N LEU A 19 42.42 16.74 -0.12
CA LEU A 19 43.37 15.66 -0.37
C LEU A 19 43.30 15.28 -1.85
N GLY A 20 44.26 15.80 -2.62
CA GLY A 20 44.66 15.23 -3.89
C GLY A 20 45.61 14.06 -3.65
N THR A 21 45.29 12.89 -4.20
CA THR A 21 46.25 11.82 -4.44
C THR A 21 46.11 11.31 -5.86
N ALA A 22 47.20 11.52 -6.60
CA ALA A 22 47.42 11.02 -7.95
C ALA A 22 47.61 9.49 -7.97
N CYS A 23 47.37 8.93 -9.16
CA CYS A 23 47.46 7.51 -9.51
C CYS A 23 48.69 6.77 -9.00
N ARG A 24 48.49 5.52 -8.57
CA ARG A 24 49.49 4.46 -8.67
C ARG A 24 48.81 3.13 -8.97
N GLN A 25 48.75 2.77 -10.26
CA GLN A 25 48.38 1.42 -10.69
C GLN A 25 49.60 0.52 -10.54
N THR A 26 49.53 -0.46 -9.65
CA THR A 26 50.44 -1.59 -9.61
C THR A 26 49.90 -2.67 -10.56
N GLU A 27 50.66 -2.96 -11.62
CA GLU A 27 50.41 -4.13 -12.46
C GLU A 27 50.66 -5.41 -11.65
N ASN A 28 49.60 -6.18 -11.38
CA ASN A 28 49.73 -7.58 -11.00
C ASN A 28 49.45 -8.44 -12.22
N LYS A 29 50.51 -9.05 -12.77
CA LYS A 29 50.42 -10.13 -13.75
C LYS A 29 49.68 -11.31 -13.12
N SER A 30 48.43 -11.53 -13.54
CA SER A 30 47.70 -12.77 -13.26
C SER A 30 48.05 -13.78 -14.35
N THR A 31 48.75 -14.83 -13.93
CA THR A 31 49.02 -16.05 -14.70
C THR A 31 47.69 -16.69 -15.09
N GLY A 32 47.47 -16.83 -16.39
CA GLY A 32 46.19 -17.29 -16.93
C GLY A 32 45.89 -18.75 -16.63
N ASN A 33 44.71 -19.00 -16.08
CA ASN A 33 43.96 -20.22 -16.35
C ASN A 33 42.78 -19.83 -17.24
N LYS A 34 42.85 -20.18 -18.52
CA LYS A 34 41.80 -19.91 -19.51
C LYS A 34 40.66 -20.91 -19.28
N ILE A 35 39.66 -20.53 -18.49
CA ILE A 35 38.43 -21.31 -18.36
C ILE A 35 37.58 -21.02 -19.60
N THR A 36 37.61 -21.94 -20.56
CA THR A 36 36.65 -21.93 -21.67
C THR A 36 35.31 -22.39 -21.12
N ILE A 37 34.41 -21.45 -20.82
CA ILE A 37 33.00 -21.77 -20.63
C ILE A 37 32.43 -21.91 -22.04
N THR A 38 32.33 -23.14 -22.54
CA THR A 38 31.43 -23.40 -23.67
C THR A 38 30.01 -23.24 -23.11
N PRO A 39 29.24 -22.21 -23.50
CA PRO A 39 27.85 -22.18 -23.09
C PRO A 39 27.20 -23.40 -23.74
N ALA A 40 26.69 -24.32 -22.92
CA ALA A 40 25.73 -25.28 -23.41
C ALA A 40 24.64 -24.49 -24.16
N PRO A 41 24.19 -24.92 -25.35
CA PRO A 41 23.18 -24.20 -26.08
C PRO A 41 22.02 -23.97 -25.12
N ALA A 42 21.71 -22.70 -24.85
CA ALA A 42 20.61 -22.36 -23.99
C ALA A 42 19.39 -23.07 -24.57
N LYS A 43 18.87 -24.06 -23.86
CA LYS A 43 17.50 -24.48 -24.11
C LYS A 43 16.70 -23.22 -23.83
N LEU A 44 16.16 -22.62 -24.89
CA LEU A 44 15.07 -21.68 -24.75
C LEU A 44 13.98 -22.46 -24.02
N GLN A 45 13.91 -22.29 -22.71
CA GLN A 45 12.84 -22.82 -21.88
C GLN A 45 11.60 -22.07 -22.34
N GLN A 46 10.90 -22.67 -23.29
CA GLN A 46 9.69 -22.12 -23.88
C GLN A 46 8.52 -22.45 -22.96
N ASP A 47 8.55 -21.89 -21.74
CA ASP A 47 7.46 -22.00 -20.78
C ASP A 47 7.01 -20.60 -20.37
N ALA A 48 6.80 -19.73 -21.36
CA ALA A 48 5.98 -18.55 -21.16
C ALA A 48 4.51 -19.01 -21.25
N ASP A 49 4.01 -19.66 -20.20
CA ASP A 49 2.58 -19.64 -19.93
C ASP A 49 2.16 -18.18 -20.08
N ALA A 50 1.36 -17.87 -21.11
CA ALA A 50 0.88 -16.53 -21.35
C ALA A 50 0.31 -16.03 -20.02
N VAL A 51 0.87 -14.94 -19.48
CA VAL A 51 0.46 -14.39 -18.18
C VAL A 51 -1.04 -14.17 -18.23
N SER A 52 -1.79 -15.06 -17.59
CA SER A 52 -3.25 -15.02 -17.64
C SER A 52 -3.73 -13.82 -16.83
N LEU A 53 -4.71 -13.08 -17.36
CA LEU A 53 -5.31 -11.97 -16.64
C LEU A 53 -5.86 -12.45 -15.28
N ASP A 54 -5.64 -11.66 -14.23
CA ASP A 54 -6.23 -11.92 -12.93
C ASP A 54 -7.74 -12.06 -13.07
N LYS A 55 -8.28 -13.15 -12.53
CA LYS A 55 -9.72 -13.41 -12.54
C LYS A 55 -10.48 -12.38 -11.71
N SER A 56 -9.84 -11.83 -10.68
CA SER A 56 -10.43 -10.89 -9.74
C SER A 56 -9.58 -9.61 -9.67
N PRO A 57 -9.53 -8.80 -10.75
CA PRO A 57 -8.68 -7.63 -10.79
C PRO A 57 -9.04 -6.66 -9.66
N MET A 58 -8.04 -5.90 -9.20
CA MET A 58 -8.24 -4.86 -8.20
C MET A 58 -8.87 -3.62 -8.83
N ASP A 59 -9.98 -3.18 -8.23
CA ASP A 59 -10.70 -1.97 -8.56
C ASP A 59 -10.60 -0.95 -7.44
N MET A 60 -10.99 0.28 -7.76
CA MET A 60 -11.02 1.40 -6.83
C MET A 60 -12.28 2.23 -7.04
N SER A 61 -12.90 2.67 -5.94
CA SER A 61 -14.07 3.54 -5.95
C SER A 61 -13.88 4.71 -4.98
N TYR A 62 -14.47 5.85 -5.30
CA TYR A 62 -14.42 7.07 -4.50
C TYR A 62 -15.82 7.46 -4.00
N PHE A 63 -15.86 8.12 -2.85
CA PHE A 63 -17.02 8.82 -2.34
C PHE A 63 -16.66 10.30 -2.06
N PRO A 64 -17.38 11.28 -2.65
CA PRO A 64 -18.50 11.11 -3.58
C PRO A 64 -18.09 10.45 -4.91
N VAL A 65 -19.07 9.86 -5.60
CA VAL A 65 -18.84 9.20 -6.89
C VAL A 65 -18.32 10.21 -7.92
N ASP A 66 -17.48 9.75 -8.83
CA ASP A 66 -16.87 10.60 -9.87
C ASP A 66 -16.05 11.81 -9.38
N PHE A 67 -15.64 11.83 -8.10
CA PHE A 67 -14.82 12.92 -7.54
C PHE A 67 -13.62 13.30 -8.42
N THR A 68 -12.91 12.31 -8.98
CA THR A 68 -11.75 12.56 -9.84
C THR A 68 -12.11 13.25 -11.16
N LYS A 69 -13.26 12.91 -11.75
CA LYS A 69 -13.78 13.57 -12.97
C LYS A 69 -14.22 15.00 -12.65
N GLN A 70 -14.95 15.20 -11.56
CA GLN A 70 -15.38 16.52 -11.11
C GLN A 70 -14.18 17.43 -10.81
N LYS A 71 -13.13 16.88 -10.16
CA LYS A 71 -11.87 17.58 -9.89
C LYS A 71 -11.16 18.02 -11.18
N MET A 72 -11.14 17.16 -12.19
CA MET A 72 -10.54 17.47 -13.49
C MET A 72 -11.24 18.65 -14.17
N ILE A 73 -12.57 18.68 -14.17
CA ILE A 73 -13.37 19.75 -14.78
C ILE A 73 -13.55 20.97 -13.86
N LYS A 74 -12.94 20.97 -12.66
CA LYS A 74 -13.05 22.03 -11.64
C LYS A 74 -14.49 22.28 -11.16
N ALA A 75 -15.34 21.26 -11.16
CA ALA A 75 -16.73 21.32 -10.71
C ALA A 75 -16.96 20.46 -9.45
N VAL A 76 -16.03 20.52 -8.49
CA VAL A 76 -16.15 19.78 -7.22
C VAL A 76 -17.05 20.58 -6.29
N GLU A 77 -18.18 20.01 -5.93
CA GLU A 77 -19.11 20.59 -4.94
C GLU A 77 -18.77 20.10 -3.53
N ASP A 78 -18.57 18.79 -3.38
CA ASP A 78 -18.31 18.14 -2.10
C ASP A 78 -16.83 17.74 -1.94
N PRO A 79 -16.27 17.81 -0.71
CA PRO A 79 -14.91 17.34 -0.45
C PRO A 79 -14.80 15.83 -0.65
N LEU A 80 -13.60 15.34 -0.96
CA LEU A 80 -13.33 13.91 -1.00
C LEU A 80 -13.45 13.31 0.39
N ILE A 81 -14.31 12.31 0.55
CA ILE A 81 -14.62 11.71 1.85
C ILE A 81 -13.93 10.36 2.02
N ALA A 82 -14.09 9.46 1.04
CA ALA A 82 -13.57 8.11 1.15
C ALA A 82 -13.12 7.51 -0.18
N ARG A 83 -12.31 6.46 -0.08
CA ARG A 83 -11.91 5.60 -1.19
C ARG A 83 -11.86 4.16 -0.73
N VAL A 84 -12.35 3.24 -1.55
CA VAL A 84 -12.24 1.80 -1.31
C VAL A 84 -11.40 1.19 -2.43
N ILE A 85 -10.44 0.36 -2.07
CA ILE A 85 -9.74 -0.54 -2.98
C ILE A 85 -10.14 -1.98 -2.66
N TYR A 86 -10.48 -2.75 -3.68
CA TYR A 86 -11.01 -4.10 -3.51
C TYR A 86 -10.78 -4.92 -4.77
N SER A 87 -10.52 -6.22 -4.59
CA SER A 87 -10.40 -7.15 -5.71
C SER A 87 -11.77 -7.72 -6.05
N ARG A 88 -12.22 -7.58 -7.31
CA ARG A 88 -13.59 -7.84 -7.75
C ARG A 88 -13.93 -9.35 -7.68
N PRO A 89 -14.82 -9.79 -6.77
CA PRO A 89 -15.18 -11.20 -6.68
C PRO A 89 -16.08 -11.62 -7.85
N LYS A 90 -15.90 -12.86 -8.31
CA LYS A 90 -16.79 -13.51 -9.29
C LYS A 90 -17.62 -14.61 -8.64
N LYS A 91 -18.92 -14.63 -8.94
CA LYS A 91 -19.85 -15.63 -8.41
C LYS A 91 -19.55 -17.04 -8.94
N ASP A 92 -19.19 -17.14 -10.22
CA ASP A 92 -18.87 -18.39 -10.91
C ASP A 92 -19.94 -19.49 -10.70
N ASN A 93 -21.23 -19.11 -10.79
CA ASN A 93 -22.39 -19.99 -10.57
C ASN A 93 -22.46 -20.70 -9.21
N ARG A 94 -21.66 -20.27 -8.22
CA ARG A 94 -21.69 -20.81 -6.87
C ARG A 94 -22.80 -20.19 -6.03
N LEU A 95 -23.27 -20.94 -5.04
CA LEU A 95 -24.03 -20.37 -3.93
C LEU A 95 -23.07 -19.51 -3.09
N ILE A 96 -23.40 -18.24 -2.88
CA ILE A 96 -22.48 -17.33 -2.19
C ILE A 96 -22.62 -17.48 -0.68
N PHE A 97 -23.77 -17.11 -0.14
CA PHE A 97 -23.99 -17.14 1.31
C PHE A 97 -24.46 -18.52 1.75
N GLY A 98 -23.82 -19.06 2.79
CA GLY A 98 -24.03 -20.42 3.29
C GLY A 98 -23.09 -21.47 2.69
N ASP A 99 -22.34 -21.14 1.63
CA ASP A 99 -21.34 -22.02 1.00
C ASP A 99 -19.97 -21.34 0.93
N VAL A 100 -19.74 -20.50 -0.09
CA VAL A 100 -18.46 -19.77 -0.26
C VAL A 100 -18.21 -18.78 0.89
N VAL A 101 -19.24 -18.05 1.27
CA VAL A 101 -19.25 -17.12 2.40
C VAL A 101 -20.12 -17.73 3.49
N LYS A 102 -19.45 -18.24 4.54
CA LYS A 102 -20.13 -18.87 5.67
C LYS A 102 -20.74 -17.82 6.60
N TYR A 103 -21.99 -18.02 6.99
CA TYR A 103 -22.61 -17.19 8.01
C TYR A 103 -21.86 -17.31 9.34
N GLY A 104 -21.80 -16.21 10.09
CA GLY A 104 -21.08 -16.12 11.36
C GLY A 104 -19.56 -16.15 11.25
N SER A 105 -19.00 -16.15 10.03
CA SER A 105 -17.54 -16.16 9.79
C SER A 105 -17.07 -14.88 9.10
N PRO A 106 -15.83 -14.41 9.33
CA PRO A 106 -15.27 -13.27 8.61
C PRO A 106 -15.27 -13.47 7.09
N TRP A 107 -15.59 -12.41 6.36
CA TRP A 107 -15.51 -12.31 4.92
C TRP A 107 -14.90 -10.96 4.53
N ARG A 108 -13.84 -10.99 3.73
CA ARG A 108 -13.02 -9.84 3.32
C ARG A 108 -13.72 -8.83 2.40
N LEU A 109 -15.00 -9.02 2.09
CA LEU A 109 -15.79 -8.17 1.20
C LEU A 109 -15.20 -8.04 -0.23
N GLY A 110 -14.46 -9.05 -0.69
CA GLY A 110 -13.77 -9.06 -1.97
C GLY A 110 -13.09 -10.38 -2.28
N ALA A 111 -12.18 -10.38 -3.25
CA ALA A 111 -11.27 -11.46 -3.60
C ALA A 111 -9.82 -11.13 -3.20
N ASN A 112 -8.86 -12.02 -3.43
CA ASN A 112 -7.42 -11.74 -3.35
C ASN A 112 -7.00 -11.00 -2.05
N GLU A 113 -6.57 -9.74 -2.14
CA GLU A 113 -6.21 -8.84 -1.04
C GLU A 113 -7.40 -8.50 -0.12
N ALA A 114 -7.11 -8.13 1.12
CA ALA A 114 -8.13 -7.58 1.98
C ALA A 114 -8.64 -6.24 1.43
N THR A 115 -9.96 -6.04 1.44
CA THR A 115 -10.55 -4.76 1.04
C THR A 115 -10.06 -3.66 1.97
N GLU A 116 -9.53 -2.56 1.42
CA GLU A 116 -9.12 -1.41 2.22
C GLU A 116 -10.05 -0.22 1.96
N ILE A 117 -10.41 0.48 3.03
CA ILE A 117 -11.12 1.75 3.00
C ILE A 117 -10.22 2.84 3.58
N GLU A 118 -10.10 3.94 2.86
CA GLU A 118 -9.41 5.15 3.29
C GLU A 118 -10.43 6.27 3.45
N PHE A 119 -10.48 6.85 4.65
CA PHE A 119 -11.22 8.07 4.95
C PHE A 119 -10.27 9.26 4.88
N PHE A 120 -10.61 10.27 4.10
CA PHE A 120 -9.82 11.49 3.91
C PHE A 120 -10.20 12.61 4.89
N THR A 121 -11.21 12.37 5.72
CA THR A 121 -11.63 13.21 6.84
C THR A 121 -12.12 12.30 7.96
N ASP A 122 -12.25 12.82 9.18
CA ASP A 122 -13.05 12.18 10.22
C ASP A 122 -14.48 12.01 9.70
N VAL A 123 -15.07 10.82 9.91
CA VAL A 123 -16.44 10.50 9.50
C VAL A 123 -17.24 9.97 10.69
N ARG A 124 -18.57 10.09 10.63
CA ARG A 124 -19.47 9.40 11.54
C ARG A 124 -20.14 8.24 10.83
N ILE A 125 -20.00 7.04 11.40
CA ILE A 125 -20.73 5.86 10.96
C ILE A 125 -21.69 5.52 12.10
N ASN A 126 -22.99 5.60 11.84
CA ASN A 126 -24.01 5.63 12.88
C ASN A 126 -23.72 6.75 13.91
N ASN A 127 -23.62 6.41 15.20
CA ASN A 127 -23.32 7.36 16.28
C ASN A 127 -21.83 7.38 16.67
N GLU A 128 -20.98 6.62 15.97
CA GLU A 128 -19.56 6.46 16.28
C GLU A 128 -18.68 7.35 15.39
N LEU A 129 -17.68 7.99 16.00
CA LEU A 129 -16.67 8.77 15.28
C LEU A 129 -15.56 7.83 14.80
N VAL A 130 -15.37 7.75 13.50
CA VAL A 130 -14.24 7.07 12.87
C VAL A 130 -13.24 8.13 12.42
N LYS A 131 -11.99 7.98 12.86
CA LYS A 131 -10.94 8.93 12.51
C LYS A 131 -10.54 8.80 11.06
N GLN A 132 -10.08 9.92 10.49
CA GLN A 132 -9.37 9.93 9.23
C GLN A 132 -8.25 8.87 9.27
N GLY A 133 -8.14 8.07 8.22
CA GLY A 133 -7.16 7.01 8.15
C GLY A 133 -7.54 5.92 7.17
N ARG A 134 -6.65 4.94 7.04
CA ARG A 134 -6.87 3.77 6.21
C ARG A 134 -6.98 2.52 7.07
N TYR A 135 -7.91 1.66 6.69
CA TYR A 135 -8.31 0.47 7.42
C TYR A 135 -8.55 -0.66 6.44
N ILE A 136 -8.35 -1.90 6.88
CA ILE A 136 -9.03 -3.04 6.26
C ILE A 136 -10.50 -2.99 6.66
N LEU A 137 -11.35 -3.31 5.70
CA LEU A 137 -12.78 -3.46 5.83
C LEU A 137 -13.16 -4.93 5.60
N TYR A 138 -13.76 -5.57 6.61
CA TYR A 138 -14.33 -6.90 6.45
C TYR A 138 -15.70 -6.99 7.12
N SER A 139 -16.43 -8.06 6.81
CA SER A 139 -17.76 -8.30 7.37
C SER A 139 -17.87 -9.66 8.03
N ILE A 140 -18.83 -9.81 8.92
CA ILE A 140 -19.31 -11.10 9.43
C ILE A 140 -20.81 -11.14 9.10
N PRO A 141 -21.21 -11.82 8.01
CA PRO A 141 -22.62 -11.90 7.64
C PRO A 141 -23.37 -12.88 8.54
N TYR A 142 -24.56 -12.51 8.97
CA TYR A 142 -25.58 -13.39 9.52
C TYR A 142 -26.78 -13.40 8.55
N GLN A 143 -27.81 -14.19 8.83
CA GLN A 143 -28.98 -14.31 7.94
C GLN A 143 -29.78 -13.01 7.81
N ASP A 144 -29.83 -12.23 8.90
CA ASP A 144 -30.68 -11.04 9.07
C ASP A 144 -29.89 -9.73 9.23
N LYS A 145 -28.60 -9.82 9.58
CA LYS A 145 -27.75 -8.67 9.88
C LYS A 145 -26.30 -8.92 9.54
N TRP A 146 -25.55 -7.85 9.37
CA TRP A 146 -24.14 -7.92 8.99
C TRP A 146 -23.33 -7.11 9.98
N ARG A 147 -22.31 -7.73 10.57
CA ARG A 147 -21.32 -6.94 11.32
C ARG A 147 -20.26 -6.45 10.35
N ILE A 148 -20.02 -5.16 10.31
CA ILE A 148 -18.92 -4.56 9.54
C ILE A 148 -17.81 -4.18 10.51
N VAL A 149 -16.55 -4.40 10.13
CA VAL A 149 -15.39 -4.18 10.99
C VAL A 149 -14.31 -3.40 10.25
N LEU A 150 -13.74 -2.40 10.94
CA LEU A 150 -12.53 -1.70 10.54
C LEU A 150 -11.35 -2.19 11.36
N ASN A 151 -10.23 -2.48 10.70
CA ASN A 151 -9.03 -3.05 11.30
C ASN A 151 -7.76 -2.35 10.77
N HIS A 152 -6.73 -2.19 11.60
CA HIS A 152 -5.49 -1.49 11.21
C HIS A 152 -4.40 -2.35 10.54
N ASP A 153 -4.61 -3.65 10.38
CA ASP A 153 -3.62 -4.60 9.84
C ASP A 153 -3.53 -4.57 8.31
N LEU A 154 -3.18 -3.40 7.74
CA LEU A 154 -3.14 -3.13 6.30
C LEU A 154 -2.23 -4.10 5.52
N TYR A 155 -2.43 -4.15 4.20
CA TYR A 155 -1.59 -4.91 3.25
C TYR A 155 -1.62 -6.43 3.45
N THR A 156 -2.75 -6.97 3.90
CA THR A 156 -2.91 -8.42 4.09
C THR A 156 -3.62 -9.09 2.92
N TRP A 157 -3.33 -10.37 2.72
CA TRP A 157 -4.00 -11.20 1.73
C TRP A 157 -5.16 -12.00 2.35
N GLY A 158 -6.32 -11.95 1.70
CA GLY A 158 -7.48 -12.73 2.10
C GLY A 158 -8.04 -12.31 3.46
N LEU A 159 -8.02 -13.26 4.42
CA LEU A 159 -8.51 -13.10 5.80
C LEU A 159 -7.38 -13.33 6.82
N LYS A 160 -6.13 -13.06 6.42
CA LYS A 160 -4.93 -13.25 7.25
C LYS A 160 -4.52 -11.97 7.97
N PHE A 161 -5.49 -11.30 8.58
CA PHE A 161 -5.27 -10.11 9.41
C PHE A 161 -5.27 -10.47 10.90
N ASP A 162 -4.60 -9.65 11.69
CA ASP A 162 -4.62 -9.69 13.14
C ASP A 162 -5.92 -9.09 13.69
N SER A 163 -6.82 -9.95 14.15
CA SER A 163 -8.10 -9.54 14.74
C SER A 163 -7.97 -8.69 16.02
N THR A 164 -6.80 -8.69 16.67
CA THR A 164 -6.58 -7.83 17.85
C THR A 164 -6.47 -6.34 17.48
N LYS A 165 -6.29 -6.03 16.18
CA LYS A 165 -6.23 -4.68 15.62
C LYS A 165 -7.59 -4.16 15.11
N ASP A 166 -8.68 -4.84 15.45
CA ASP A 166 -10.04 -4.34 15.19
C ASP A 166 -10.29 -3.07 16.00
N VAL A 167 -10.74 -2.01 15.34
CA VAL A 167 -10.95 -0.69 15.97
C VAL A 167 -12.39 -0.25 16.03
N HIS A 168 -13.20 -0.59 15.01
CA HIS A 168 -14.62 -0.24 14.97
C HIS A 168 -15.44 -1.45 14.53
N ARG A 169 -16.64 -1.61 15.11
CA ARG A 169 -17.58 -2.67 14.75
C ARG A 169 -18.99 -2.10 14.64
N PHE A 170 -19.57 -2.17 13.45
CA PHE A 170 -20.92 -1.69 13.15
C PHE A 170 -21.86 -2.88 12.92
N THR A 171 -23.15 -2.72 13.16
CA THR A 171 -24.21 -3.72 12.88
C THR A 171 -25.42 -3.01 12.31
#